data_AF-A0A6L7JM10-F1
#
_entry.id   AF-A0A6L7JM10-F1
#
_cell.length_a   1.000
_cell.length_b   1.000
_cell.length_c   1.000
_cell.angle_alpha   90.00
_cell.angle_beta   90.00
_cell.angle_gamma   90.00
#
_symmetry.space_group_name_H-M   'P 1'
#
loop_
_entity.id
_entity.type
_entity.pdbx_description
1 polymer ?
#
loop_
_entity_poly.entity_id
_entity_poly.type
_entity_poly.pdbx_seq_one_letter_code
_entity_poly.pdbx_strand_id
1 'polypeptide(L)'
;MKPHQAPVIARGIRVVSPLAIVVGVYLLFAGHNSPGGGFTAGLVFGAVVVLRTIAGLHRPRRTIALIACGALLMAVISLLPLVWGGTLLDQQVVTFDLLILGTVKTGTALPFDIGVSMIVVGLVAAIINGFSAMPLDEVPQREPHRMTAAHTKQSGVT
;
A
#
# COMPACT_ATOMS: atom_id res chain seq x y z
N MET A 1 -0.45 -23.52 17.77
CA MET A 1 -1.26 -23.95 16.60
C MET A 1 -1.03 -22.93 15.49
N LYS A 2 -0.37 -23.29 14.37
CA LYS A 2 -0.15 -22.34 13.25
C LYS A 2 -1.49 -22.17 12.52
N PRO A 3 -1.99 -20.94 12.31
CA PRO A 3 -3.26 -20.74 11.63
C PRO A 3 -3.18 -21.38 10.25
N HIS A 4 -4.24 -22.08 9.87
CA HIS A 4 -4.41 -22.74 8.58
C HIS A 4 -4.41 -21.69 7.46
N GLN A 5 -3.23 -21.26 7.01
CA GLN A 5 -3.12 -20.46 5.81
C GLN A 5 -3.57 -21.34 4.65
N ALA A 6 -4.75 -21.05 4.08
CA ALA A 6 -5.27 -21.79 2.94
C ALA A 6 -4.20 -21.75 1.82
N PRO A 7 -3.56 -22.89 1.50
CA PRO A 7 -2.38 -22.92 0.62
C PRO A 7 -2.71 -22.40 -0.79
N VAL A 8 -3.99 -22.46 -1.16
CA VAL A 8 -4.52 -21.91 -2.41
C VAL A 8 -4.40 -20.39 -2.47
N ILE A 9 -4.73 -19.67 -1.39
CA ILE A 9 -4.73 -18.19 -1.36
C ILE A 9 -3.30 -17.66 -1.48
N ALA A 10 -2.37 -18.19 -0.69
CA ALA A 10 -0.97 -17.77 -0.73
C ALA A 10 -0.31 -18.04 -2.10
N ARG A 11 -0.66 -19.16 -2.75
CA ARG A 11 -0.22 -19.47 -4.11
C ARG A 11 -0.84 -18.51 -5.14
N GLY A 12 -2.15 -18.26 -5.05
CA GLY A 12 -2.85 -17.31 -5.91
C GLY A 12 -2.22 -15.91 -5.85
N ILE A 13 -1.95 -15.40 -4.64
CA ILE A 13 -1.32 -14.09 -4.45
C ILE A 13 0.09 -14.04 -5.05
N ARG A 14 0.89 -15.13 -4.97
CA ARG A 14 2.21 -15.18 -5.62
C ARG A 14 2.13 -15.05 -7.15
N VAL A 15 1.08 -15.60 -7.77
CA VAL A 15 0.88 -15.55 -9.23
C VAL A 15 0.29 -14.20 -9.66
N VAL A 16 -0.67 -13.67 -8.90
CA VAL A 16 -1.35 -12.40 -9.24
C VAL A 16 -0.46 -11.18 -8.99
N SER A 17 0.39 -11.21 -7.97
CA SER A 17 1.27 -10.08 -7.61
C SER A 17 2.11 -9.55 -8.78
N PRO A 18 2.89 -10.37 -9.52
CA PRO A 18 3.68 -9.86 -10.64
C PRO A 18 2.81 -9.30 -11.77
N LEU A 19 1.66 -9.92 -12.05
CA LEU A 19 0.73 -9.42 -13.07
C LEU A 19 0.17 -8.04 -12.69
N ALA A 20 -0.25 -7.87 -11.44
CA ALA A 20 -0.73 -6.59 -10.93
C ALA A 20 0.37 -5.52 -10.92
N ILE A 21 1.64 -5.89 -10.66
CA ILE A 21 2.77 -4.97 -10.80
C ILE A 21 2.93 -4.52 -12.25
N VAL A 22 2.85 -5.43 -13.23
CA VAL A 22 2.91 -5.06 -14.66
C VAL A 22 1.77 -4.10 -15.03
N VAL A 23 0.56 -4.36 -14.55
CA VAL A 23 -0.59 -3.46 -14.76
C VAL A 23 -0.36 -2.09 -14.11
N GLY A 24 0.16 -2.04 -12.88
CA GLY A 24 0.49 -0.78 -12.21
C GLY A 24 1.57 0.01 -12.96
N VAL A 25 2.60 -0.67 -13.47
CA VAL A 25 3.62 -0.05 -14.33
C VAL A 25 2.99 0.50 -15.60
N TYR A 26 2.14 -0.27 -16.29
CA TYR A 26 1.40 0.22 -17.46
C TYR A 26 0.57 1.47 -17.13
N LEU A 27 -0.17 1.48 -16.01
CA LEU A 27 -0.97 2.64 -15.58
C LEU A 27 -0.12 3.88 -15.30
N LEU A 28 1.10 3.71 -14.79
CA LEU A 28 2.05 4.79 -14.58
C LEU A 28 2.41 5.49 -15.90
N PHE A 29 2.59 4.72 -16.99
CA PHE A 29 2.87 5.26 -18.32
C PHE A 29 1.61 5.72 -19.06
N ALA A 30 0.46 5.09 -18.82
CA ALA A 30 -0.80 5.38 -19.53
C ALA A 30 -1.43 6.74 -19.15
N GLY A 31 -0.99 7.35 -18.04
CA GLY A 31 -1.56 8.59 -17.49
C GLY A 31 -1.49 9.81 -18.42
N HIS A 32 -0.70 9.76 -19.50
CA HIS A 32 -0.57 10.88 -20.43
C HIS A 32 -1.75 11.07 -21.38
N ASN A 33 -2.39 9.98 -21.81
CA ASN A 33 -3.39 10.00 -22.87
C ASN A 33 -4.69 9.29 -22.48
N SER A 34 -4.77 8.78 -21.26
CA SER A 34 -5.88 7.95 -20.76
C SER A 34 -5.96 8.06 -19.23
N PRO A 35 -7.09 7.72 -18.60
CA PRO A 35 -7.19 7.67 -17.15
C PRO A 35 -6.11 6.72 -16.57
N GLY A 36 -5.24 7.23 -15.69
CA GLY A 36 -4.04 6.52 -15.21
C GLY A 36 -3.19 7.36 -14.25
N GLY A 37 -1.86 7.21 -14.33
CA GLY A 37 -0.87 8.03 -13.64
C GLY A 37 -0.34 7.46 -12.32
N GLY A 38 0.50 8.24 -11.63
CA GLY A 38 1.22 7.85 -10.41
C GLY A 38 0.34 7.42 -9.25
N PHE A 39 -0.80 8.08 -9.04
CA PHE A 39 -1.73 7.72 -7.97
C PHE A 39 -2.39 6.36 -8.20
N THR A 40 -2.96 6.16 -9.39
CA THR A 40 -3.64 4.91 -9.77
C THR A 40 -2.67 3.73 -9.76
N ALA A 41 -1.46 3.91 -10.30
CA ALA A 41 -0.38 2.94 -10.22
C ALA A 41 -0.02 2.61 -8.76
N GLY A 42 0.13 3.66 -7.93
CA GLY A 42 0.40 3.55 -6.50
C GLY A 42 -0.66 2.75 -5.74
N LEU A 43 -1.95 2.90 -6.07
CA LEU A 43 -3.03 2.11 -5.49
C LEU A 43 -2.94 0.63 -5.86
N VAL A 44 -2.63 0.31 -7.12
CA VAL A 44 -2.43 -1.07 -7.56
C VAL A 44 -1.24 -1.71 -6.85
N PHE A 45 -0.10 -1.00 -6.77
CA PHE A 45 1.06 -1.45 -6.01
C PHE A 45 0.74 -1.61 -4.51
N GLY A 46 -0.01 -0.67 -3.94
CA GLY A 46 -0.49 -0.72 -2.56
C GLY A 46 -1.36 -1.95 -2.31
N ALA A 47 -2.27 -2.29 -3.22
CA ALA A 47 -3.09 -3.50 -3.14
C ALA A 47 -2.21 -4.77 -3.15
N VAL A 48 -1.17 -4.82 -3.98
CA VAL A 48 -0.19 -5.92 -3.95
C VAL A 48 0.52 -6.01 -2.60
N VAL A 49 0.95 -4.89 -2.02
CA VAL A 49 1.56 -4.85 -0.69
C VAL A 49 0.60 -5.40 0.37
N VAL A 50 -0.67 -4.97 0.36
CA VAL A 50 -1.70 -5.44 1.30
C VAL A 50 -1.91 -6.94 1.17
N LEU A 51 -2.15 -7.44 -0.05
CA LEU A 51 -2.39 -8.86 -0.31
C LEU A 51 -1.21 -9.72 0.16
N ARG A 52 0.03 -9.32 -0.17
CA ARG A 52 1.23 -10.04 0.25
C ARG A 52 1.45 -9.96 1.77
N THR A 53 1.03 -8.88 2.41
CA THR A 53 1.15 -8.73 3.87
C THR A 53 0.17 -9.62 4.61
N ILE A 54 -1.11 -9.62 4.22
CA ILE A 54 -2.15 -10.47 4.83
C ILE A 54 -1.87 -11.96 4.60
N ALA A 55 -1.30 -12.31 3.44
CA ALA A 55 -0.86 -13.68 3.16
C ALA A 55 0.43 -14.11 3.91
N GLY A 56 1.03 -13.22 4.71
CA GLY A 56 2.29 -13.49 5.41
C GLY A 56 3.51 -13.64 4.50
N LEU A 57 3.42 -13.21 3.23
CA LEU A 57 4.47 -13.33 2.23
C LEU A 57 5.48 -12.17 2.25
N HIS A 58 5.08 -11.03 2.80
CA HIS A 58 5.90 -9.84 2.91
C HIS A 58 5.51 -9.05 4.15
N ARG A 59 6.45 -8.34 4.77
CA ARG A 59 6.14 -7.38 5.83
C ARG A 59 6.72 -6.02 5.43
N PRO A 60 5.90 -4.99 5.20
CA PRO A 60 6.39 -3.70 4.74
C PRO A 60 7.31 -3.09 5.79
N ARG A 61 8.48 -2.59 5.33
CA ARG A 61 9.51 -1.99 6.16
C ARG A 61 9.90 -0.63 5.61
N ARG A 62 10.45 0.23 6.48
CA ARG A 62 10.95 1.58 6.14
C ARG A 62 9.92 2.45 5.43
N THR A 63 8.66 2.30 5.82
CA THR A 63 7.55 2.96 5.17
C THR A 63 7.67 4.49 5.14
N ILE A 64 8.12 5.09 6.26
CA ILE A 64 8.36 6.52 6.36
C ILE A 64 9.44 6.97 5.36
N ALA A 65 10.50 6.19 5.19
CA ALA A 65 11.56 6.50 4.23
C ALA A 65 11.04 6.45 2.79
N LEU A 66 10.14 5.52 2.46
CA LEU A 66 9.51 5.46 1.14
C LEU A 66 8.67 6.71 0.85
N ILE A 67 7.86 7.15 1.83
CA ILE A 67 7.08 8.39 1.74
C ILE A 67 8.00 9.60 1.60
N ALA A 68 9.02 9.72 2.45
CA ALA A 68 9.96 10.84 2.44
C ALA A 68 10.74 10.92 1.11
N CYS A 69 11.18 9.77 0.59
CA CYS A 69 11.88 9.73 -0.70
C CYS A 69 10.95 10.12 -1.86
N GLY A 70 9.69 9.66 -1.85
CA GLY A 70 8.70 10.07 -2.84
C GLY A 70 8.39 11.56 -2.78
N ALA A 71 8.22 12.11 -1.57
CA ALA A 71 7.98 13.53 -1.35
C ALA A 71 9.17 14.39 -1.80
N LEU A 72 10.40 13.97 -1.48
CA LEU A 72 11.61 14.64 -1.94
C LEU A 72 11.70 14.64 -3.47
N LEU A 73 11.45 13.49 -4.10
CA LEU A 73 11.45 13.39 -5.56
C LEU A 73 10.41 14.32 -6.19
N MET A 74 9.17 14.32 -5.69
CA MET A 74 8.12 15.24 -6.14
C MET A 74 8.53 16.70 -5.98
N ALA A 75 9.06 17.08 -4.82
CA ALA A 75 9.50 18.45 -4.57
C ALA A 75 10.60 18.88 -5.55
N VAL A 76 11.63 18.06 -5.72
CA VAL A 76 12.73 18.34 -6.66
C VAL A 76 12.21 18.54 -8.08
N ILE A 77 11.36 17.62 -8.57
CA ILE A 77 10.81 17.69 -9.93
C ILE A 77 9.88 18.89 -10.09
N SER A 78 9.12 19.26 -9.06
CA SER A 78 8.19 20.40 -9.10
C SER A 78 8.90 21.75 -9.11
N LEU A 79 10.05 21.83 -8.44
CA LEU A 79 10.89 23.04 -8.37
C LEU A 79 11.88 23.15 -9.53
N LEU A 80 12.19 22.05 -10.22
CA LEU A 80 13.18 22.03 -11.29
C LEU A 80 12.95 23.09 -12.38
N PRO A 81 11.71 23.35 -12.85
CA PRO A 81 11.50 24.36 -13.90
C PRO A 81 11.83 25.79 -13.48
N LEU A 82 11.75 26.12 -12.18
CA LEU A 82 12.11 27.45 -11.66
C LEU A 82 13.58 27.78 -11.90
N VAL A 83 14.46 26.78 -11.87
CA VAL A 83 15.89 26.95 -12.13
C VAL A 83 16.15 27.41 -13.57
N TRP A 84 15.26 27.03 -14.50
CA TRP A 84 15.32 27.43 -15.91
C TRP A 84 14.40 28.60 -16.27
N GLY A 85 13.86 29.31 -15.27
CA GLY A 85 12.98 30.47 -15.47
C GLY A 85 11.54 30.12 -15.86
N GLY A 86 11.15 28.85 -15.76
CA GLY A 86 9.77 28.38 -15.90
C GLY A 86 8.95 28.59 -14.63
N THR A 87 7.70 28.14 -14.65
CA THR A 87 6.78 28.20 -13.49
C THR A 87 6.80 26.89 -12.69
N LEU A 88 6.30 26.93 -11.45
CA LEU A 88 6.19 25.72 -10.62
C LEU A 88 5.33 24.67 -11.33
N LEU A 89 5.77 23.40 -11.28
CA LEU A 89 5.13 22.27 -11.97
C LEU A 89 5.04 22.41 -13.49
N ASP A 90 5.83 23.30 -14.11
CA ASP A 90 5.85 23.39 -15.57
C ASP A 90 6.33 22.07 -16.19
N GLN A 91 5.50 21.53 -17.09
CA GLN A 91 5.71 20.22 -17.69
C GLN A 91 6.35 20.38 -19.06
N GLN A 92 7.69 20.30 -19.09
CA GLN A 92 8.39 20.20 -20.37
C GLN A 92 8.15 18.84 -21.02
N VAL A 93 7.46 18.82 -22.15
CA VAL A 93 7.19 17.60 -22.93
C VAL A 93 8.46 17.19 -23.67
N VAL A 94 9.21 16.27 -23.08
CA VAL A 94 10.33 15.60 -23.76
C VAL A 94 9.80 14.32 -24.41
N THR A 95 10.05 14.14 -25.70
CA THR A 95 9.71 12.90 -26.39
C THR A 95 10.82 11.87 -26.17
N PHE A 96 10.48 10.77 -25.49
CA PHE A 96 11.34 9.60 -25.41
C PHE A 96 10.75 8.47 -26.26
N ASP A 97 11.55 7.93 -27.17
CA ASP A 97 11.19 6.73 -27.92
C ASP A 97 11.58 5.49 -27.10
N LEU A 98 10.60 4.86 -26.46
CA LEU A 98 10.81 3.58 -25.77
C LEU A 98 10.46 2.43 -26.72
N LEU A 99 11.41 1.51 -26.92
CA LEU A 99 11.34 0.39 -27.86
C LEU A 99 10.10 -0.53 -27.68
N ILE A 100 9.50 -0.54 -26.48
CA ILE A 100 8.34 -1.38 -26.13
C ILE A 100 7.03 -0.57 -26.03
N LEU A 101 7.08 0.74 -25.75
CA LEU A 101 5.91 1.59 -25.51
C LEU A 101 5.60 2.57 -26.66
N GLY A 102 6.46 2.66 -27.69
CA GLY A 102 6.33 3.64 -28.78
C GLY A 102 6.86 5.03 -28.42
N THR A 103 6.44 6.05 -29.18
CA THR A 103 6.75 7.48 -28.93
C THR A 103 6.02 7.94 -27.66
N VAL A 104 6.67 7.86 -26.50
CA VAL A 104 6.10 8.36 -25.25
C VAL A 104 6.43 9.85 -25.17
N LYS A 105 5.41 10.70 -25.41
CA LYS A 105 5.46 12.15 -25.17
C LYS A 105 5.44 12.42 -23.67
N THR A 106 6.56 12.12 -23.03
CA THR A 106 6.61 12.01 -21.59
C THR A 106 7.77 12.83 -21.06
N GLY A 107 7.38 14.00 -20.58
CA GLY A 107 8.24 14.97 -19.93
C GLY A 107 8.59 14.65 -18.47
N THR A 108 8.84 15.72 -17.72
CA THR A 108 9.06 15.73 -16.26
C THR A 108 7.91 15.14 -15.43
N ALA A 109 6.75 14.85 -16.03
CA ALA A 109 5.59 14.29 -15.36
C ALA A 109 5.78 12.83 -14.88
N LEU A 110 6.58 11.99 -15.56
CA LEU A 110 6.79 10.61 -15.10
C LEU A 110 7.57 10.53 -13.78
N PRO A 111 8.72 11.20 -13.62
CA PRO A 111 9.43 11.26 -12.34
C PRO A 111 8.55 11.79 -11.20
N PHE A 112 7.69 12.77 -11.49
CA PHE A 112 6.72 13.28 -10.53
C PHE A 112 5.73 12.19 -10.11
N ASP A 113 5.13 11.48 -11.08
CA ASP A 113 4.19 10.38 -10.84
C ASP A 113 4.82 9.19 -10.12
N ILE A 114 6.11 8.90 -10.37
CA ILE A 114 6.88 7.92 -9.59
C ILE A 114 6.91 8.36 -8.13
N GLY A 115 7.20 9.63 -7.86
CA GLY A 115 7.19 10.19 -6.50
C GLY A 115 5.82 10.04 -5.83
N VAL A 116 4.73 10.37 -6.54
CA VAL A 116 3.34 10.16 -6.06
C VAL A 116 3.11 8.68 -5.73
N SER A 117 3.49 7.76 -6.61
CA SER A 117 3.28 6.33 -6.41
C SER A 117 4.04 5.79 -5.19
N MET A 118 5.25 6.29 -4.92
CA MET A 118 6.03 5.94 -3.73
C MET A 118 5.33 6.40 -2.45
N ILE A 119 4.79 7.62 -2.44
CA ILE A 119 4.02 8.13 -1.29
C ILE A 119 2.78 7.27 -1.05
N VAL A 120 2.01 6.96 -2.10
CA VAL A 120 0.78 6.15 -1.97
C VAL A 120 1.11 4.75 -1.44
N VAL A 121 2.10 4.07 -2.02
CA VAL A 121 2.53 2.73 -1.55
C VAL A 121 3.02 2.79 -0.11
N GLY A 122 3.79 3.83 0.23
CA GLY A 122 4.23 4.08 1.59
C GLY A 122 3.05 4.28 2.54
N LEU A 123 2.10 5.13 2.21
CA LEU A 123 0.94 5.38 3.05
C LEU A 123 0.13 4.09 3.29
N VAL A 124 -0.14 3.32 2.24
CA VAL A 124 -0.85 2.03 2.35
C VAL A 124 -0.07 1.05 3.25
N ALA A 125 1.24 0.94 3.06
CA ALA A 125 2.13 0.14 3.89
C ALA A 125 2.13 0.59 5.37
N ALA A 126 1.97 1.89 5.64
CA ALA A 126 1.98 2.44 7.00
C ALA A 126 0.68 2.09 7.70
N ILE A 127 -0.44 2.26 6.98
CA ILE A 127 -1.78 1.93 7.47
C ILE A 127 -1.85 0.45 7.87
N ILE A 128 -1.40 -0.47 7.01
CA ILE A 128 -1.45 -1.91 7.33
C ILE A 128 -0.54 -2.28 8.50
N ASN A 129 0.63 -1.64 8.62
CA ASN A 129 1.53 -1.83 9.76
C ASN A 129 0.91 -1.30 11.07
N GLY A 130 0.21 -0.17 11.01
CA GLY A 130 -0.53 0.40 12.13
C GLY A 130 -1.62 -0.56 12.62
N PHE A 131 -2.45 -1.08 11.70
CA PHE A 131 -3.48 -2.05 12.06
C PHE A 131 -2.89 -3.36 12.63
N SER A 132 -1.76 -3.82 12.09
CA SER A 132 -1.09 -5.03 12.57
C SER A 132 -0.46 -4.89 13.95
N ALA A 133 -0.29 -3.66 14.44
CA ALA A 133 0.32 -3.39 15.75
C ALA A 133 -0.71 -3.24 16.87
N MET A 134 -2.01 -3.18 16.55
CA MET A 134 -3.07 -3.10 17.56
C MET A 134 -3.23 -4.45 18.28
N PRO A 135 -3.10 -4.51 19.61
CA PRO A 135 -3.43 -5.70 20.38
C PRO A 135 -4.93 -6.02 20.19
N LEU A 136 -5.27 -7.24 19.80
CA LEU A 136 -6.66 -7.68 19.62
C LEU A 136 -7.22 -8.35 20.90
N ASP A 137 -6.53 -8.12 22.01
CA ASP A 137 -6.60 -8.94 23.23
C ASP A 137 -7.52 -8.28 24.29
N GLU A 138 -7.96 -7.05 24.06
CA GLU A 138 -8.87 -6.28 24.94
C GLU A 138 -10.35 -6.45 24.57
N VAL A 139 -10.80 -7.67 24.29
CA VAL A 139 -12.23 -7.98 24.42
C VAL A 139 -12.42 -8.55 25.82
N PRO A 140 -12.91 -7.78 26.80
CA PRO A 140 -13.14 -8.30 28.14
C PRO A 140 -14.05 -9.50 28.02
N GLN A 141 -13.51 -10.69 28.31
CA GLN A 141 -14.32 -11.88 28.46
C GLN A 141 -15.25 -11.59 29.64
N ARG A 142 -16.52 -11.27 29.35
CA ARG A 142 -17.56 -11.31 30.38
C ARG A 142 -17.55 -12.74 30.90
N GLU A 143 -16.99 -12.97 32.09
CA GLU A 143 -17.13 -14.24 32.79
C GLU A 143 -18.62 -14.60 32.86
N PRO A 144 -19.08 -15.61 32.13
CA PRO A 144 -20.40 -16.15 32.35
C PRO A 144 -20.27 -17.05 33.58
N HIS A 145 -21.15 -16.82 34.56
CA HIS A 145 -21.36 -17.64 35.76
C HIS A 145 -20.59 -17.27 37.03
N ARG A 146 -21.14 -16.26 37.72
CA ARG A 146 -21.14 -16.22 39.20
C ARG A 146 -22.54 -16.08 39.82
N MET A 147 -23.58 -16.58 39.14
CA MET A 147 -24.96 -16.63 39.69
C MET A 147 -25.47 -18.02 40.12
N THR A 148 -24.71 -19.11 39.92
CA THR A 148 -25.20 -20.49 40.17
C THR A 148 -24.43 -21.25 41.27
N ALA A 149 -23.80 -20.55 42.23
CA ALA A 149 -23.08 -21.24 43.32
C ALA A 149 -23.59 -20.90 44.74
N ALA A 150 -24.63 -20.07 44.88
CA ALA A 150 -25.05 -19.58 46.20
C ALA A 150 -26.25 -20.30 46.83
N HIS A 151 -26.92 -21.26 46.16
CA HIS A 151 -28.23 -21.74 46.62
C HIS A 151 -28.32 -23.21 47.11
N THR A 152 -27.21 -23.95 47.25
CA THR A 152 -27.26 -25.39 47.60
C THR A 152 -26.46 -25.76 48.84
N LYS A 153 -26.19 -24.82 49.75
CA LYS A 153 -25.49 -25.14 51.01
C LYS A 153 -26.20 -24.58 52.24
N GLN A 154 -27.51 -24.84 52.36
CA GLN A 154 -28.25 -24.61 53.60
C GLN A 154 -29.47 -25.56 53.72
N SER A 155 -29.22 -26.86 53.66
CA SER A 155 -30.16 -27.84 54.24
C SER A 155 -29.39 -29.08 54.67
N GLY A 156 -29.28 -29.27 55.99
CA GLY A 156 -28.67 -30.45 56.57
C GLY A 156 -27.73 -30.10 57.71
N VAL A 157 -28.30 -29.83 58.89
CA VAL A 157 -27.92 -30.37 60.20
C VAL A 157 -28.99 -29.87 61.19
N THR A 158 -29.74 -30.85 61.73
CA THR A 158 -30.59 -30.89 62.96
C THR A 158 -31.29 -29.63 63.44
#